data_AF-A0A067GWS4-F1
#
_entry.id   AF-A0A067GWS4-F1
#
_cell.length_a   1.000
_cell.length_b   1.000
_cell.length_c   1.000
_cell.angle_alpha   90.00
_cell.angle_beta   90.00
_cell.angle_gamma   90.00
#
_symmetry.space_group_name_H-M   'P 1'
#
loop_
_entity.id
_entity.type
_entity.pdbx_description
1 polymer ?
#
loop_
_entity_poly.entity_id
_entity_poly.type
_entity_poly.pdbx_seq_one_letter_code
_entity_poly.pdbx_strand_id
1 'polypeptide(L)'
;MEFYFRILVWEDGFCDFFECERAGSGYMKGRFGADIFFKMSHEVYNFGEGLVGKVAADNSHKWVFKEATTESEPGFTSSWNASIDPQPKAWEFQFNSGIQTIAIISVREGIIQLGSFDK
;
A
#
# COMPACT_ATOMS: atom_id res chain seq x y z
N MET A 1 -22.28 20.76 18.77
CA MET A 1 -20.92 20.30 18.45
C MET A 1 -21.05 19.43 17.22
N GLU A 2 -20.69 19.93 16.05
CA GLU A 2 -20.67 19.11 14.84
C GLU A 2 -19.36 18.33 14.82
N PHE A 3 -19.47 17.00 14.79
CA PHE A 3 -18.32 16.13 14.57
C PHE A 3 -18.15 15.97 13.07
N TYR A 4 -17.14 16.63 12.50
CA TYR A 4 -16.73 16.40 11.13
C TYR A 4 -15.78 15.20 11.09
N PHE A 5 -16.27 14.06 10.57
CA PHE A 5 -15.41 12.93 10.25
C PHE A 5 -14.76 13.17 8.88
N ARG A 6 -13.43 13.18 8.83
CA ARG A 6 -12.68 13.19 7.57
C ARG A 6 -12.30 11.76 7.21
N ILE A 7 -12.65 11.35 6.00
CA ILE A 7 -12.31 10.03 5.44
C ILE A 7 -11.46 10.23 4.19
N LEU A 8 -10.57 9.27 3.93
CA LEU A 8 -9.80 9.15 2.70
C LEU A 8 -10.35 7.94 1.93
N VAL A 9 -10.55 8.11 0.62
CA VAL A 9 -11.06 7.07 -0.28
C VAL A 9 -10.09 6.94 -1.45
N TRP A 10 -9.88 5.71 -1.89
CA TRP A 10 -9.07 5.44 -3.08
C TRP A 10 -9.96 5.46 -4.33
N GLU A 11 -9.67 6.35 -5.28
CA GLU A 11 -10.42 6.46 -6.54
C GLU A 11 -9.92 5.47 -7.61
N ASP A 12 -8.66 5.60 -8.07
CA ASP A 12 -8.10 4.75 -9.12
C ASP A 12 -6.56 4.62 -9.01
N GLY A 13 -5.98 3.62 -9.68
CA GLY A 13 -4.53 3.42 -9.79
C GLY A 13 -4.07 3.20 -11.22
N PHE A 14 -2.84 3.58 -11.52
CA PHE A 14 -2.21 3.40 -12.84
C PHE A 14 -1.07 2.37 -12.75
N CYS A 15 -1.00 1.43 -13.70
CA CYS A 15 0.12 0.51 -13.91
C CYS A 15 0.75 0.78 -15.27
N ASP A 16 2.08 0.75 -15.37
CA ASP A 16 2.73 0.61 -16.66
C ASP A 16 2.43 -0.78 -17.24
N PHE A 17 1.83 -0.81 -18.42
CA PHE A 17 1.44 -2.05 -19.12
C PHE A 17 2.63 -2.99 -19.36
N PHE A 18 3.82 -2.46 -19.66
CA PHE A 18 4.99 -3.31 -19.92
C PHE A 18 5.46 -4.05 -18.67
N GLU A 19 5.43 -3.39 -17.51
CA GLU A 19 5.78 -4.00 -16.22
C GLU A 19 4.69 -4.97 -15.73
N CYS A 20 3.41 -4.60 -15.92
CA CYS A 20 2.26 -5.48 -15.64
C CYS A 20 2.30 -6.76 -16.49
N GLU A 21 2.69 -6.68 -17.77
CA GLU A 21 2.79 -7.84 -18.67
C GLU A 21 4.04 -8.69 -18.39
N ARG A 22 5.16 -8.05 -18.03
CA ARG A 22 6.41 -8.74 -17.62
C ARG A 22 6.23 -9.56 -16.35
N ALA A 23 5.40 -9.09 -15.42
CA ALA A 23 4.98 -9.86 -14.24
C ALA A 23 4.13 -11.10 -14.61
N GLY A 24 3.43 -11.08 -15.76
CA GLY A 24 2.64 -12.20 -16.28
C GLY A 24 3.45 -13.26 -17.04
N SER A 25 4.61 -12.91 -17.59
CA SER A 25 5.42 -13.75 -18.51
C SER A 25 6.30 -14.82 -17.83
N GLY A 26 6.11 -15.14 -16.55
CA GLY A 26 6.69 -16.36 -15.95
C GLY A 26 8.14 -16.27 -15.44
N TYR A 27 8.74 -15.09 -15.34
CA TYR A 27 10.02 -14.89 -14.63
C TYR A 27 9.89 -14.21 -13.24
N MET A 28 8.69 -13.75 -12.87
CA MET A 28 8.37 -13.38 -11.50
C MET A 28 7.03 -13.98 -11.10
N LYS A 29 7.03 -14.67 -9.97
CA LYS A 29 5.85 -15.27 -9.34
C LYS A 29 5.03 -14.16 -8.69
N GLY A 30 4.31 -13.35 -9.47
CA GLY A 30 3.48 -12.27 -8.95
C GLY A 30 2.52 -11.71 -10.01
N ARG A 31 1.21 -11.92 -9.83
CA ARG A 31 0.17 -11.34 -10.71
C ARG A 31 -0.17 -9.94 -10.22
N PHE A 32 0.72 -8.97 -10.41
CA PHE A 32 0.32 -7.56 -10.23
C PHE A 32 -0.51 -7.15 -11.45
N GLY A 33 -1.83 -7.03 -11.26
CA GLY A 33 -2.78 -6.84 -12.35
C GLY A 33 -4.12 -6.30 -11.85
N ALA A 34 -5.08 -6.14 -12.78
CA ALA A 34 -6.35 -5.44 -12.56
C ALA A 34 -7.11 -5.89 -11.28
N ASP A 35 -7.03 -7.17 -10.92
CA ASP A 35 -7.70 -7.71 -9.71
C ASP A 35 -7.19 -7.07 -8.40
N ILE A 36 -5.91 -6.69 -8.35
CA ILE A 36 -5.31 -6.02 -7.18
C ILE A 36 -5.67 -4.54 -7.18
N PHE A 37 -5.68 -3.91 -8.34
CA PHE A 37 -6.15 -2.52 -8.49
C PHE A 37 -7.60 -2.37 -8.03
N PHE A 38 -8.49 -3.27 -8.47
CA PHE A 38 -9.89 -3.27 -8.06
C PHE A 38 -10.10 -3.48 -6.55
N LYS A 39 -9.19 -4.21 -5.91
CA LYS A 39 -9.23 -4.40 -4.46
C LYS A 39 -8.91 -3.12 -3.69
N MET A 40 -8.11 -2.23 -4.28
CA MET A 40 -7.68 -0.98 -3.64
C MET A 40 -8.71 0.14 -3.78
N SER A 41 -9.45 0.22 -4.88
CA SER A 41 -10.46 1.26 -5.17
C SER A 41 -11.67 1.29 -4.22
N HIS A 42 -11.73 0.39 -3.24
CA HIS A 42 -12.79 0.33 -2.23
C HIS A 42 -12.23 0.50 -0.81
N GLU A 43 -10.94 0.80 -0.67
CA GLU A 43 -10.34 1.05 0.64
C GLU A 43 -10.72 2.45 1.14
N VAL A 44 -11.18 2.49 2.39
CA VAL A 44 -11.56 3.71 3.11
C VAL A 44 -10.73 3.80 4.37
N TYR A 45 -10.13 4.96 4.60
CA TYR A 45 -9.29 5.24 5.77
C TYR A 45 -9.84 6.40 6.57
N ASN A 46 -9.74 6.30 7.89
CA ASN A 46 -10.05 7.42 8.78
C ASN A 46 -8.87 8.39 8.81
N PHE A 47 -9.13 9.67 8.59
CA PHE A 47 -8.10 10.71 8.68
C PHE A 47 -7.55 10.79 10.11
N GLY A 48 -6.23 10.84 10.26
CA GLY A 48 -5.55 10.84 11.56
C GLY A 48 -5.42 9.48 12.25
N GLU A 49 -6.00 8.42 11.70
CA GLU A 49 -5.92 7.06 12.27
C GLU A 49 -5.19 6.10 11.33
N GLY A 50 -4.49 5.13 11.92
CA GLY A 50 -3.66 4.21 11.15
C GLY A 50 -2.52 4.90 10.41
N LEU A 51 -1.72 4.11 9.69
CA LEU A 51 -0.54 4.64 9.02
C LEU A 51 -0.92 5.69 7.94
N VAL A 52 -1.88 5.36 7.08
CA VAL A 52 -2.32 6.23 5.97
C VAL A 52 -2.98 7.50 6.52
N GLY A 53 -3.92 7.37 7.46
CA GLY A 53 -4.61 8.53 8.03
C GLY A 53 -3.68 9.48 8.77
N LYS A 54 -2.70 8.96 9.50
CA LYS A 54 -1.69 9.81 10.18
C LYS A 54 -0.78 10.52 9.20
N VAL A 55 -0.31 9.86 8.14
CA VAL A 55 0.51 10.52 7.10
C VAL A 55 -0.24 11.72 6.51
N ALA A 56 -1.55 11.57 6.28
CA ALA A 56 -2.42 12.66 5.82
C ALA A 56 -2.53 13.79 6.85
N ALA A 57 -2.75 13.46 8.13
CA ALA A 57 -2.90 14.45 9.18
C ALA A 57 -1.62 15.24 9.46
N ASP A 58 -0.48 14.55 9.42
CA ASP A 58 0.84 15.13 9.72
C ASP A 58 1.43 15.88 8.52
N ASN A 59 0.75 15.89 7.37
CA ASN A 59 1.27 16.42 6.10
C ASN A 59 2.67 15.87 5.76
N SER A 60 2.87 14.57 5.99
CA SER A 60 4.17 13.91 5.91
C SER A 60 4.26 12.94 4.71
N HIS A 61 5.38 12.24 4.61
CA HIS A 61 5.58 11.14 3.66
C HIS A 61 6.23 9.95 4.34
N LYS A 62 5.93 8.74 3.87
CA LYS A 62 6.46 7.50 4.41
C LYS A 62 6.77 6.49 3.32
N TRP A 63 7.93 5.86 3.42
CA TRP A 63 8.35 4.73 2.58
C TRP A 63 8.16 3.43 3.37
N VAL A 64 7.61 2.42 2.70
CA VAL A 64 7.31 1.10 3.26
C VAL A 64 7.91 0.06 2.33
N PHE A 65 8.79 -0.78 2.84
CA PHE A 65 9.61 -1.69 2.04
C PHE A 65 9.31 -3.14 2.34
N LYS A 66 9.41 -4.02 1.33
CA LYS A 66 9.27 -5.46 1.44
C LYS A 66 10.34 -6.07 2.39
N GLU A 67 9.93 -6.96 3.29
CA GLU A 67 10.63 -7.41 4.47
C GLU A 67 11.16 -8.73 4.00
N ALA A 68 12.46 -8.91 4.16
CA ALA A 68 13.07 -10.16 3.77
C ALA A 68 12.49 -11.21 4.70
N THR A 69 11.61 -12.06 4.16
CA THR A 69 11.06 -13.20 4.90
C THR A 69 12.24 -14.13 5.17
N THR A 70 12.89 -14.01 6.32
CA THR A 70 13.80 -15.05 6.82
C THR A 70 12.95 -16.29 7.02
N GLU A 71 13.29 -17.38 6.32
CA GLU A 71 12.51 -18.61 6.14
C GLU A 71 12.26 -19.45 7.41
N SER A 72 12.25 -18.83 8.59
CA SER A 72 12.14 -19.53 9.87
C SER A 72 11.13 -18.82 10.78
N GLU A 73 9.84 -18.88 10.45
CA GLU A 73 8.72 -19.06 11.40
C GLU A 73 7.37 -19.05 10.66
N PRO A 74 6.52 -20.09 10.79
CA PRO A 74 5.17 -20.10 10.26
C PRO A 74 4.22 -19.46 11.28
N GLY A 75 4.03 -18.14 11.23
CA GLY A 75 3.03 -17.50 12.07
C GLY A 75 3.09 -15.97 12.08
N PHE A 76 2.12 -15.35 11.40
CA PHE A 76 1.56 -14.03 11.68
C PHE A 76 2.50 -12.79 11.68
N THR A 77 2.10 -11.83 10.85
CA THR A 77 2.55 -10.42 10.80
C THR A 77 3.88 -10.16 10.09
N SER A 78 3.80 -9.95 8.77
CA SER A 78 4.80 -9.15 8.06
C SER A 78 4.86 -7.77 8.69
N SER A 79 5.96 -7.48 9.37
CA SER A 79 6.20 -6.32 10.19
C SER A 79 6.82 -5.25 9.31
N TRP A 80 5.99 -4.51 8.57
CA TRP A 80 6.42 -3.50 7.60
C TRP A 80 6.96 -2.19 8.26
N ASN A 81 7.88 -2.40 9.22
CA ASN A 81 8.83 -1.54 9.91
C ASN A 81 8.35 -0.74 11.13
N ALA A 82 7.77 -1.44 12.12
CA ALA A 82 7.66 -1.01 13.53
C ALA A 82 6.88 0.30 13.80
N SER A 83 5.77 0.55 13.10
CA SER A 83 4.74 1.47 13.62
C SER A 83 3.66 0.68 14.35
N ILE A 84 3.26 1.16 15.53
CA ILE A 84 2.10 0.65 16.29
C ILE A 84 0.80 0.81 15.48
N ASP A 85 0.83 1.69 14.48
CA ASP A 85 -0.34 2.03 13.69
C ASP A 85 -0.78 0.94 12.71
N PRO A 86 -2.09 0.63 12.67
CA PRO A 86 -2.63 -0.36 11.74
C PRO A 86 -2.34 0.05 10.28
N GLN A 87 -1.96 -0.94 9.49
CA GLN A 87 -1.61 -0.78 8.09
C GLN A 87 -2.72 -1.33 7.17
N PRO A 88 -2.77 -0.88 5.90
CA PRO A 88 -3.71 -1.42 4.93
C PRO A 88 -3.53 -2.91 4.67
N LYS A 89 -4.62 -3.67 4.75
CA LYS A 89 -4.60 -5.11 4.43
C LYS A 89 -4.34 -5.36 2.95
N ALA A 90 -4.70 -4.44 2.05
CA ALA A 90 -4.38 -4.60 0.62
C ALA A 90 -2.88 -4.63 0.34
N TRP A 91 -2.04 -4.03 1.19
CA TRP A 91 -0.59 -4.00 0.96
C TRP A 91 0.03 -5.40 0.97
N GLU A 92 -0.50 -6.34 1.75
CA GLU A 92 -0.07 -7.75 1.70
C GLU A 92 -0.24 -8.32 0.28
N PHE A 93 -1.34 -8.00 -0.39
CA PHE A 93 -1.59 -8.44 -1.76
C PHE A 93 -0.65 -7.75 -2.76
N GLN A 94 -0.31 -6.48 -2.54
CA GLN A 94 0.69 -5.78 -3.36
C GLN A 94 2.08 -6.40 -3.22
N PHE A 95 2.54 -6.62 -1.99
CA PHE A 95 3.84 -7.23 -1.71
C PHE A 95 3.94 -8.68 -2.22
N ASN A 96 2.84 -9.44 -2.11
CA ASN A 96 2.76 -10.81 -2.66
C ASN A 96 2.79 -10.84 -4.19
N SER A 97 2.42 -9.73 -4.84
CA SER A 97 2.46 -9.61 -6.30
C SER A 97 3.76 -9.03 -6.85
N GLY A 98 4.76 -8.83 -6.00
CA GLY A 98 6.11 -8.46 -6.41
C GLY A 98 6.49 -7.02 -6.10
N ILE A 99 5.54 -6.16 -5.70
CA ILE A 99 5.87 -4.82 -5.20
C ILE A 99 6.88 -4.97 -4.06
N GLN A 100 7.96 -4.22 -4.12
CA GLN A 100 9.00 -4.19 -3.10
C GLN A 100 8.95 -2.90 -2.28
N THR A 101 8.36 -1.83 -2.81
CA THR A 101 8.26 -0.54 -2.11
C THR A 101 6.91 0.09 -2.32
N ILE A 102 6.35 0.64 -1.25
CA ILE A 102 5.16 1.50 -1.26
C ILE A 102 5.56 2.85 -0.67
N ALA A 103 5.31 3.93 -1.40
CA ALA A 103 5.47 5.30 -0.90
C ALA A 103 4.10 5.94 -0.69
N ILE A 104 3.90 6.55 0.47
CA ILE A 104 2.70 7.27 0.85
C ILE A 104 3.08 8.74 1.05
N ILE A 105 2.44 9.63 0.31
CA ILE A 105 2.78 11.05 0.27
C ILE A 105 1.51 11.85 0.52
N SER A 106 1.49 12.66 1.59
CA SER A 106 0.41 13.61 1.81
C SER A 106 0.44 14.73 0.78
N VAL A 107 -0.74 15.09 0.28
CA VAL A 107 -0.98 16.23 -0.60
C VAL A 107 -2.12 17.07 -0.05
N ARG A 108 -2.29 18.28 -0.58
CA ARG A 108 -3.24 19.28 -0.05
C ARG A 108 -4.68 18.75 0.08
N GLU A 109 -5.12 17.90 -0.84
CA GLU A 109 -6.47 17.32 -0.86
C GLU A 109 -6.52 15.81 -0.55
N GLY A 110 -5.43 15.20 -0.04
CA GLY A 110 -5.45 13.77 0.27
C GLY A 110 -4.07 13.12 0.36
N ILE A 111 -3.95 11.93 -0.23
CA ILE A 111 -2.73 11.13 -0.25
C ILE A 111 -2.52 10.53 -1.63
N ILE A 112 -1.25 10.45 -2.03
CA ILE A 112 -0.79 9.67 -3.16
C ILE A 112 -0.10 8.41 -2.65
N GLN A 113 -0.49 7.25 -3.16
CA GLN A 113 0.21 5.98 -2.98
C GLN A 113 0.93 5.60 -4.28
N LEU A 114 2.21 5.28 -4.19
CA LEU A 114 3.04 4.79 -5.29
C LEU A 114 3.60 3.42 -4.93
N GLY A 115 3.65 2.51 -5.91
CA GLY A 115 4.24 1.18 -5.77
C GLY A 115 5.42 1.00 -6.72
N SER A 116 6.48 0.33 -6.28
CA SER A 116 7.64 -0.03 -7.10
C SER A 116 8.01 -1.50 -6.91
N PHE A 117 8.49 -2.14 -7.98
CA PHE A 117 9.10 -3.47 -7.94
C PHE A 117 10.52 -3.44 -7.38
N ASP A 118 11.10 -2.25 -7.17
CA ASP A 118 12.43 -2.06 -6.60
C ASP A 118 12.39 -1.51 -5.17
N LYS A 119 13.48 -1.69 -4.44
CA LYS A 119 13.74 -1.12 -3.11
C LYS A 119 14.37 0.26 -3.18
#